data_AF-A0A2Z2NUY2-F1
#
_entry.id   AF-A0A2Z2NUY2-F1
#
_cell.length_a   1.000
_cell.length_b   1.000
_cell.length_c   1.000
_cell.angle_alpha   90.00
_cell.angle_beta   90.00
_cell.angle_gamma   90.00
#
_symmetry.space_group_name_H-M   'P 1'
#
loop_
_entity.id
_entity.type
_entity.pdbx_description
1 polymer ?
#
loop_
_entity_poly.entity_id
_entity_poly.type
_entity_poly.pdbx_seq_one_letter_code
_entity_poly.pdbx_strand_id
1 'polypeptide(L)'
;MSYRNGWAPYVSVAKRRARTEKKLKAMQKAGMDIHPVHIDGRTIAHTFWGKAWCDHLIKFSDYENRLPRGRTYVRNGSVCHLEIAQGTVSALVSGSSLYQVSIDFKPLAKKTVDRHSKSLFWPGWFIA
;
A
#
# COMPACT_ATOMS: atom_id res chain seq x y z
N MET A 1 -7.42 27.09 -29.09
CA MET A 1 -8.47 27.55 -28.15
C MET A 1 -7.92 27.40 -26.74
N SER A 2 -7.82 28.51 -26.03
CA SER A 2 -7.26 28.63 -24.69
C SER A 2 -8.31 28.29 -23.63
N TYR A 3 -8.04 27.31 -22.78
CA TYR A 3 -8.85 27.06 -21.58
C TYR A 3 -8.09 27.51 -20.34
N ARG A 4 -8.28 28.79 -20.00
CA ARG A 4 -7.91 29.38 -18.71
C ARG A 4 -9.15 29.24 -17.81
N ASN A 5 -9.03 28.53 -16.67
CA ASN A 5 -9.98 28.43 -15.55
C ASN A 5 -11.12 27.36 -15.58
N GLY A 6 -10.82 26.09 -15.89
CA GLY A 6 -11.79 24.99 -15.71
C GLY A 6 -11.20 23.83 -14.90
N TRP A 7 -11.84 23.46 -13.79
CA TRP A 7 -11.54 22.19 -13.12
C TRP A 7 -11.74 21.03 -14.09
N ALA A 8 -10.79 20.10 -14.14
CA ALA A 8 -10.92 18.94 -15.01
C ALA A 8 -12.21 18.17 -14.71
N PRO A 9 -12.92 17.63 -15.73
CA PRO A 9 -14.16 16.92 -15.52
C PRO A 9 -13.93 15.69 -14.61
N TYR A 10 -14.91 15.40 -13.76
CA TYR A 10 -14.83 14.26 -12.85
C TYR A 10 -14.66 12.95 -13.64
N VAL A 11 -13.67 12.15 -13.24
CA VAL A 11 -13.41 10.82 -13.80
C VAL A 11 -13.81 9.79 -12.76
N SER A 12 -14.79 8.95 -13.09
CA SER A 12 -15.24 7.88 -12.20
C SER A 12 -14.11 6.89 -11.87
N VAL A 13 -14.19 6.27 -10.68
CA VAL A 13 -13.22 5.26 -10.23
C VAL A 13 -13.11 4.10 -11.23
N ALA A 14 -14.24 3.63 -11.77
CA ALA A 14 -14.26 2.57 -12.78
C ALA A 14 -13.45 2.96 -14.04
N LYS A 15 -13.61 4.20 -14.52
CA LYS A 15 -12.85 4.70 -15.68
C LYS A 15 -11.36 4.85 -15.38
N ARG A 16 -11.00 5.22 -14.14
CA ARG A 16 -9.60 5.25 -13.68
C ARG A 16 -9.00 3.85 -13.67
N ARG A 17 -9.68 2.87 -13.04
CA ARG A 17 -9.25 1.46 -13.00
C ARG A 17 -9.01 0.91 -14.40
N ALA A 18 -9.95 1.08 -15.32
CA ALA A 18 -9.82 0.59 -16.69
C ALA A 18 -8.63 1.23 -17.45
N ARG A 19 -8.38 2.54 -17.27
CA ARG A 19 -7.21 3.21 -17.86
C ARG A 19 -5.90 2.66 -17.29
N THR A 20 -5.88 2.41 -16.00
CA THR A 20 -4.72 1.92 -15.27
C THR A 20 -4.42 0.47 -15.61
N GLU A 21 -5.42 -0.40 -15.66
CA GLU A 21 -5.27 -1.79 -16.11
C GLU A 21 -4.63 -1.88 -17.49
N LYS A 22 -5.01 -1.01 -18.45
CA LYS A 22 -4.36 -0.95 -19.76
C LYS A 22 -2.88 -0.60 -19.66
N LYS A 23 -2.52 0.36 -18.81
CA LYS A 23 -1.11 0.75 -18.57
C LYS A 23 -0.32 -0.37 -17.89
N LEU A 24 -0.90 -1.00 -16.86
CA LEU A 24 -0.28 -2.12 -16.17
C LEU A 24 -0.05 -3.30 -17.11
N LYS A 25 -1.01 -3.64 -17.98
CA LYS A 25 -0.83 -4.69 -19.00
C LYS A 25 0.30 -4.34 -19.98
N ALA A 26 0.42 -3.07 -20.38
CA ALA A 26 1.54 -2.63 -21.21
C ALA A 26 2.88 -2.74 -20.48
N MET A 27 2.94 -2.38 -19.19
CA MET A 27 4.13 -2.51 -18.34
C MET A 27 4.52 -3.96 -18.09
N GLN A 28 3.55 -4.85 -17.85
CA GLN A 28 3.78 -6.30 -17.74
C GLN A 28 4.36 -6.88 -19.03
N LYS A 29 3.82 -6.48 -20.19
CA LYS A 29 4.39 -6.87 -21.49
C LYS A 29 5.80 -6.34 -21.71
N ALA A 30 6.15 -5.21 -21.10
CA ALA A 30 7.50 -4.65 -21.12
C ALA A 30 8.45 -5.31 -20.10
N GLY A 31 7.99 -6.33 -19.35
CA GLY A 31 8.81 -7.11 -18.42
C GLY A 31 8.81 -6.60 -16.98
N MET A 32 7.94 -5.65 -16.62
CA MET A 32 7.79 -5.21 -15.23
C MET A 32 6.99 -6.25 -14.44
N ASP A 33 7.55 -6.76 -13.34
CA ASP A 33 6.79 -7.59 -12.40
C ASP A 33 5.88 -6.71 -11.55
N ILE A 34 4.57 -6.95 -11.65
CA ILE A 34 3.55 -6.13 -10.99
C ILE A 34 2.86 -7.00 -9.95
N HIS A 35 3.07 -6.68 -8.67
CA HIS A 35 2.32 -7.20 -7.53
C HIS A 35 1.09 -6.35 -7.19
N PRO A 36 -0.11 -6.62 -7.76
CA PRO A 36 -1.31 -5.85 -7.48
C PRO A 36 -1.83 -6.10 -6.06
N VAL A 37 -2.37 -5.05 -5.44
CA VAL A 37 -3.07 -5.14 -4.16
C VAL A 37 -4.56 -5.29 -4.43
N HIS A 38 -5.10 -6.51 -4.23
CA HIS A 38 -6.53 -6.75 -4.31
C HIS A 38 -7.17 -6.66 -2.92
N ILE A 39 -8.20 -5.83 -2.78
CA ILE A 39 -9.00 -5.76 -1.56
C ILE A 39 -10.46 -6.03 -1.91
N ASP A 40 -10.99 -7.09 -1.31
CA ASP A 40 -12.40 -7.40 -1.37
C ASP A 40 -13.18 -6.62 -0.30
N GLY A 41 -14.13 -5.80 -0.76
CA GLY A 41 -15.03 -5.07 0.11
C GLY A 41 -14.37 -3.93 0.90
N ARG A 42 -14.61 -3.88 2.21
CA ARG A 42 -14.21 -2.75 3.08
C ARG A 42 -13.01 -3.04 3.97
N THR A 43 -12.67 -4.31 4.14
CA THR A 43 -11.73 -4.80 5.15
C THR A 43 -10.35 -4.94 4.52
N ILE A 44 -9.33 -4.25 5.06
CA ILE A 44 -7.96 -4.31 4.52
C ILE A 44 -7.22 -5.56 5.00
N ALA A 45 -7.39 -5.93 6.26
CA ALA A 45 -6.72 -7.07 6.87
C ALA A 45 -7.74 -8.00 7.50
N HIS A 46 -7.59 -9.31 7.23
CA HIS A 46 -8.51 -10.33 7.73
C HIS A 46 -8.00 -11.02 9.00
N THR A 47 -6.67 -11.03 9.20
CA THR A 47 -6.03 -11.64 10.37
C THR A 47 -6.28 -10.82 11.63
N PHE A 48 -6.28 -11.48 12.79
CA PHE A 48 -6.41 -10.81 14.09
C PHE A 48 -5.37 -9.69 14.25
N TRP A 49 -4.08 -10.03 14.05
CA TRP A 49 -2.98 -9.07 14.14
C TRP A 49 -3.08 -7.93 13.15
N GLY A 50 -3.47 -8.20 11.91
CA GLY A 50 -3.63 -7.16 10.90
C GLY A 50 -4.74 -6.17 11.24
N LYS A 51 -5.87 -6.66 11.75
CA LYS A 51 -6.97 -5.81 12.22
C LYS A 51 -6.53 -4.94 13.40
N ALA A 52 -5.98 -5.56 14.43
CA ALA A 52 -5.51 -4.86 15.63
C ALA A 52 -4.46 -3.79 15.29
N TRP A 53 -3.53 -4.09 14.39
CA TRP A 53 -2.53 -3.15 13.91
C TRP A 53 -3.15 -1.96 13.17
N CYS A 54 -4.06 -2.21 12.23
CA CYS A 54 -4.77 -1.14 11.52
C CYS A 54 -5.58 -0.25 12.48
N ASP A 55 -6.30 -0.84 13.42
CA ASP A 55 -7.10 -0.11 14.39
C ASP A 55 -6.23 0.74 15.32
N HIS A 56 -5.08 0.20 15.75
CA HIS A 56 -4.10 0.92 16.54
C HIS A 56 -3.54 2.12 15.77
N LEU A 57 -3.08 1.94 14.53
CA LEU A 57 -2.52 3.02 13.71
C LEU A 57 -3.51 4.18 13.48
N ILE A 58 -4.80 3.88 13.34
CA ILE A 58 -5.83 4.91 13.16
C ILE A 58 -6.02 5.76 14.43
N LYS A 59 -5.82 5.19 15.62
CA LYS A 59 -5.97 5.91 16.90
C LYS A 59 -4.89 6.96 17.15
N PHE A 60 -3.67 6.73 16.65
CA PHE A 60 -2.52 7.62 16.85
C PHE A 60 -2.28 8.57 15.67
N SER A 61 -3.17 8.60 14.68
CA SER A 61 -2.92 9.37 13.47
C SER A 61 -3.31 10.84 13.63
N ASP A 62 -2.34 11.68 13.98
CA ASP A 62 -2.47 13.15 13.90
C ASP A 62 -2.62 13.65 12.45
N TYR A 63 -2.35 12.77 11.47
CA TYR A 63 -2.54 13.02 10.05
C TYR A 63 -3.95 12.63 9.58
N GLU A 64 -4.96 13.39 10.01
CA GLU A 64 -6.39 13.18 9.69
C GLU A 64 -6.68 13.02 8.19
N ASN A 65 -5.80 13.50 7.31
CA ASN A 65 -5.99 13.44 5.86
C ASN A 65 -5.16 12.37 5.13
N ARG A 66 -4.17 11.73 5.77
CA ARG A 66 -3.27 10.79 5.06
C ARG A 66 -3.71 9.35 5.19
N LEU A 67 -3.98 8.86 6.40
CA LEU A 67 -4.43 7.47 6.60
C LEU A 67 -5.83 7.23 5.99
N PRO A 68 -6.84 8.11 6.18
CA PRO A 68 -8.15 7.91 5.55
C PRO A 68 -8.10 7.94 4.02
N ARG A 69 -7.27 8.81 3.42
CA ARG A 69 -7.06 8.84 1.97
C ARG A 69 -6.32 7.61 1.46
N GLY A 70 -5.25 7.19 2.15
CA GLY A 70 -4.52 5.97 1.82
C GLY A 70 -5.43 4.75 1.81
N ARG A 71 -6.22 4.55 2.88
CA ARG A 71 -7.24 3.50 2.96
C ARG A 71 -8.25 3.57 1.82
N THR A 72 -8.68 4.77 1.42
CA THR A 72 -9.56 4.96 0.26
C THR A 72 -8.88 4.55 -1.04
N TYR A 73 -7.60 4.89 -1.22
CA TYR A 73 -6.82 4.58 -2.43
C TYR A 73 -6.54 3.08 -2.56
N VAL A 74 -6.30 2.37 -1.47
CA VAL A 74 -6.14 0.92 -1.56
C VAL A 74 -7.49 0.27 -1.89
N ARG A 75 -8.56 0.65 -1.18
CA ARG A 75 -9.91 0.10 -1.40
C ARG A 75 -10.48 0.40 -2.78
N ASN A 76 -10.19 1.57 -3.34
CA ASN A 76 -10.68 1.94 -4.66
C ASN A 76 -9.76 1.40 -5.78
N GLY A 77 -8.73 0.61 -5.48
CA GLY A 77 -7.82 0.03 -6.47
C GLY A 77 -6.87 1.05 -7.11
N SER A 78 -6.68 2.21 -6.48
CA SER A 78 -5.67 3.18 -6.90
C SER A 78 -4.26 2.70 -6.58
N VAL A 79 -4.03 1.82 -5.62
CA VAL A 79 -2.70 1.20 -5.41
C VAL A 79 -2.58 -0.02 -6.32
N CYS A 80 -1.79 0.12 -7.37
CA CYS A 80 -1.73 -0.81 -8.50
C CYS A 80 -0.60 -1.82 -8.38
N HIS A 81 0.43 -1.45 -7.61
CA HIS A 81 1.60 -2.24 -7.31
C HIS A 81 2.05 -1.86 -5.91
N LEU A 82 2.41 -2.85 -5.10
CA LEU A 82 3.05 -2.65 -3.81
C LEU A 82 4.11 -3.74 -3.64
N GLU A 83 5.35 -3.32 -3.45
CA GLU A 83 6.48 -4.21 -3.19
C GLU A 83 7.17 -3.77 -1.91
N ILE A 84 7.49 -4.77 -1.08
CA ILE A 84 8.18 -4.57 0.19
C ILE A 84 9.51 -5.30 0.08
N ALA A 85 10.59 -4.54 -0.04
CA ALA A 85 11.95 -5.02 -0.08
C ALA A 85 12.70 -4.67 1.21
N GLN A 86 13.91 -5.20 1.38
CA GLN A 86 14.73 -4.87 2.53
C GLN A 86 15.12 -3.39 2.48
N GLY A 87 14.62 -2.60 3.44
CA GLY A 87 14.95 -1.19 3.57
C GLY A 87 14.16 -0.25 2.67
N THR A 88 13.28 -0.77 1.80
CA THR A 88 12.47 0.06 0.90
C THR A 88 11.07 -0.54 0.70
N VAL A 89 10.04 0.31 0.75
CA VAL A 89 8.70 -0.01 0.23
C VAL A 89 8.46 0.81 -1.02
N SER A 90 8.12 0.16 -2.13
CA SER A 90 7.79 0.83 -3.39
C SER A 90 6.32 0.58 -3.75
N ALA A 91 5.68 1.55 -4.40
CA ALA A 91 4.30 1.43 -4.85
C ALA A 91 4.06 2.21 -6.15
N LEU A 92 3.18 1.67 -7.02
CA LEU A 92 2.60 2.44 -8.13
C LEU A 92 1.16 2.82 -7.77
N VAL A 93 0.86 4.11 -7.87
CA VAL A 93 -0.43 4.67 -7.47
C VAL A 93 -1.09 5.42 -8.63
N SER A 94 -2.35 5.10 -8.90
CA SER A 94 -3.22 5.74 -9.87
C SER A 94 -4.05 6.85 -9.23
N GLY A 95 -3.56 8.08 -9.36
CA GLY A 95 -4.28 9.31 -9.06
C GLY A 95 -4.81 9.99 -10.33
N SER A 96 -4.60 11.30 -10.46
CA SER A 96 -4.80 12.02 -11.73
C SER A 96 -3.86 11.51 -12.83
N SER A 97 -2.67 11.07 -12.43
CA SER A 97 -1.68 10.36 -13.23
C SER A 97 -1.26 9.07 -12.51
N LEU A 98 -0.54 8.19 -13.22
CA LEU A 98 0.13 7.06 -12.59
C LEU A 98 1.50 7.55 -12.10
N TYR A 99 1.80 7.35 -10.83
CA TYR A 99 3.06 7.80 -10.23
C TYR A 99 3.63 6.72 -9.30
N GLN A 100 4.95 6.74 -9.13
CA GLN A 100 5.67 5.85 -8.23
C GLN A 100 5.93 6.56 -6.90
N VAL A 101 5.81 5.81 -5.81
CA VAL A 101 6.17 6.25 -4.45
C VAL A 101 7.17 5.25 -3.90
N SER A 102 8.23 5.72 -3.28
CA SER A 102 9.16 4.91 -2.50
C SER A 102 9.33 5.50 -1.11
N ILE A 103 9.44 4.62 -0.12
CA ILE A 103 9.77 4.98 1.25
C ILE A 103 10.96 4.11 1.65
N ASP A 104 12.07 4.76 1.96
CA ASP A 104 13.28 4.12 2.45
C ASP A 104 13.33 4.17 3.97
N PHE A 105 13.76 3.07 4.58
CA PHE A 105 13.94 2.94 6.00
C PHE A 105 15.27 2.24 6.29
N LYS A 106 15.99 2.73 7.30
CA LYS A 106 17.26 2.15 7.69
C LYS A 106 17.01 0.74 8.26
N PRO A 107 17.61 -0.32 7.69
CA PRO A 107 17.49 -1.66 8.25
C PRO A 107 17.99 -1.68 9.69
N LEU A 108 17.28 -2.42 10.55
CA LEU A 108 17.75 -2.65 11.90
C LEU A 108 19.06 -3.46 11.86
N ALA A 109 20.00 -3.11 12.73
CA ALA A 109 21.25 -3.84 12.85
C ALA A 109 20.98 -5.33 13.15
N LYS A 110 21.70 -6.24 12.48
CA LYS A 110 21.50 -7.69 12.58
C LYS A 110 21.52 -8.20 14.04
N LYS A 111 22.38 -7.63 14.87
CA LYS A 111 22.47 -7.92 16.32
C LYS A 111 21.17 -7.57 17.07
N THR A 112 20.52 -6.47 16.71
CA THR A 112 19.25 -6.05 17.30
C THR A 112 18.12 -6.96 16.84
N VAL A 113 18.09 -7.34 15.57
CA VAL A 113 17.07 -8.26 15.03
C VAL A 113 17.19 -9.65 15.69
N ASP A 114 18.40 -10.22 15.78
CA ASP A 114 18.66 -11.53 16.40
C ASP A 114 18.30 -11.57 17.90
N ARG A 115 18.52 -10.46 18.62
CA ARG A 115 18.13 -10.35 20.03
C ARG A 115 16.62 -10.46 20.21
N HIS A 116 15.84 -9.81 19.34
CA HIS A 116 14.37 -9.82 19.46
C HIS A 116 13.74 -11.07 18.85
N SER A 117 14.34 -11.69 17.82
CA SER A 117 13.84 -12.96 17.29
C SER A 117 13.93 -14.06 18.33
N LYS A 118 15.02 -14.11 19.12
CA LYS A 118 15.20 -15.06 20.22
C LYS A 118 14.24 -14.83 21.39
N SER A 119 13.80 -13.59 21.64
CA SER A 119 12.81 -13.30 22.70
C SER A 119 11.37 -13.55 22.26
N LEU A 120 11.05 -13.40 20.97
CA LEU A 120 9.71 -13.64 20.41
C LEU A 120 9.45 -15.12 20.08
N PHE A 121 10.50 -15.91 19.82
CA PHE A 121 10.45 -17.35 19.55
C PHE A 121 11.09 -18.16 20.68
N TRP A 122 10.73 -17.91 21.93
CA TRP A 122 11.12 -18.82 23.02
C TRP A 122 10.18 -20.05 23.01
N PRO A 123 10.68 -21.27 22.83
CA PRO A 123 9.86 -22.48 22.64
C PRO A 123 9.23 -23.01 23.95
N GLY A 124 9.09 -22.17 24.97
CA GLY A 124 8.69 -22.57 26.34
C GLY A 124 7.20 -22.71 26.60
N TRP A 125 6.32 -22.66 25.58
CA TRP A 125 4.85 -22.70 25.76
C TRP A 125 4.17 -23.87 25.02
N PHE A 126 4.92 -24.90 24.62
CA PHE A 126 4.34 -26.09 23.95
C PHE A 126 4.32 -27.38 24.79
N ILE A 127 4.63 -27.31 26.09
CA ILE A 127 4.42 -28.44 27.01
C ILE A 127 3.87 -27.89 28.33
N ALA A 128 2.55 -27.91 28.47
CA ALA A 128 1.81 -28.13 29.72
C ALA A 128 0.37 -28.49 29.35
#